data_AF-A0A5Q5BPP9-F1
#
_entry.id   AF-A0A5Q5BPP9-F1
#
_cell.length_a   1.000
_cell.length_b   1.000
_cell.length_c   1.000
_cell.angle_alpha   90.00
_cell.angle_beta   90.00
_cell.angle_gamma   90.00
#
_symmetry.space_group_name_H-M   'P 1'
#
loop_
_entity.id
_entity.type
_entity.pdbx_description
1 polymer ?
#
loop_
_entity_poly.entity_id
_entity_poly.type
_entity_poly.pdbx_seq_one_letter_code
_entity_poly.pdbx_strand_id
1 'polypeptide(L)'
;MTVTVDEIRVADPADAWIRAGFDVDPDDVCRIGGVRIRLVGRDRGTGIVGWSLRGLPGPSADLDGIATNASEAAGAVPARHANGVTAIDHVVLMSPDLKRTVAALAAVGLAPRRERDADPGGRPVRQIFFRLGEVILEVVGSPETAREGPSRLWGITYVVADIDATASFFGDRTAPVKAAVQSGRRITTLRHRDLGMSVPTAMISPLILES
;
A
#
# COMPACT_ATOMS: atom_id res chain seq x y z
N MET A 1 10.90 14.63 -13.32
CA MET A 1 9.46 14.44 -13.07
C MET A 1 9.31 13.71 -11.74
N THR A 2 8.22 13.93 -11.01
CA THR A 2 7.99 13.25 -9.73
C THR A 2 7.38 11.88 -9.99
N VAL A 3 7.97 10.82 -9.44
CA VAL A 3 7.42 9.46 -9.54
C VAL A 3 6.16 9.36 -8.68
N THR A 4 5.05 8.86 -9.24
CA THR A 4 3.78 8.64 -8.52
C THR A 4 3.16 7.30 -8.87
N VAL A 5 2.34 6.75 -7.97
CA VAL A 5 1.60 5.51 -8.23
C VAL A 5 0.37 5.80 -9.10
N ASP A 6 0.21 5.08 -10.20
CA ASP A 6 -1.01 5.10 -11.01
C ASP A 6 -1.96 3.96 -10.62
N GLU A 7 -1.46 2.74 -10.73
CA GLU A 7 -2.25 1.53 -10.55
C GLU A 7 -1.49 0.52 -9.69
N ILE A 8 -2.17 -0.14 -8.77
CA ILE A 8 -1.68 -1.32 -8.06
C ILE A 8 -2.52 -2.51 -8.53
N ARG A 9 -1.87 -3.59 -8.97
CA ARG A 9 -2.55 -4.81 -9.41
C ARG A 9 -2.61 -5.80 -8.27
N VAL A 10 -3.82 -6.20 -7.89
CA VAL A 10 -4.08 -7.12 -6.79
C VAL A 10 -4.76 -8.36 -7.34
N ALA A 11 -4.20 -9.53 -7.07
CA ALA A 11 -4.74 -10.83 -7.50
C ALA A 11 -5.85 -11.32 -6.56
N ASP A 12 -6.80 -10.43 -6.26
CA ASP A 12 -8.05 -10.73 -5.58
C ASP A 12 -9.21 -10.69 -6.58
N PRO A 13 -10.30 -11.40 -6.32
CA PRO A 13 -11.56 -11.21 -7.04
C PRO A 13 -12.29 -9.95 -6.54
N ALA A 14 -13.07 -9.32 -7.44
CA ALA A 14 -13.81 -8.09 -7.14
C ALA A 14 -14.82 -8.23 -5.99
N ASP A 15 -15.49 -9.37 -5.92
CA ASP A 15 -16.48 -9.69 -4.88
C ASP A 15 -15.92 -9.59 -3.45
N ALA A 16 -14.64 -9.94 -3.24
CA ALA A 16 -13.97 -9.82 -1.94
C ALA A 16 -13.83 -8.35 -1.51
N TRP A 17 -13.51 -7.47 -2.45
CA TRP A 17 -13.34 -6.04 -2.19
C TRP A 17 -14.69 -5.35 -2.01
N ILE A 18 -15.71 -5.73 -2.78
CA ILE A 18 -17.09 -5.28 -2.60
C ILE A 18 -17.61 -5.67 -1.21
N ARG A 19 -17.40 -6.92 -0.76
CA ARG A 19 -17.74 -7.35 0.60
C ARG A 19 -17.01 -6.56 1.70
N ALA A 20 -15.80 -6.09 1.41
CA ALA A 20 -15.03 -5.23 2.30
C ALA A 20 -15.48 -3.75 2.27
N GLY A 21 -16.53 -3.42 1.51
CA GLY A 21 -17.12 -2.09 1.45
C GLY A 21 -16.42 -1.13 0.48
N PHE A 22 -15.56 -1.63 -0.41
CA PHE A 22 -15.02 -0.84 -1.50
C PHE A 22 -16.01 -0.76 -2.66
N ASP A 23 -16.26 0.44 -3.16
CA ASP A 23 -16.81 0.66 -4.50
C ASP A 23 -15.84 0.17 -5.58
N VAL A 24 -16.30 -0.78 -6.40
CA VAL A 24 -15.53 -1.39 -7.50
C VAL A 24 -16.31 -1.16 -8.79
N ASP A 25 -15.66 -0.51 -9.76
CA ASP A 25 -16.23 -0.23 -11.07
C ASP A 25 -16.43 -1.52 -11.88
N PRO A 26 -17.30 -1.52 -12.93
CA PRO A 26 -17.56 -2.71 -13.75
C PRO A 26 -16.36 -3.34 -14.48
N ASP A 27 -15.23 -2.62 -14.55
CA ASP A 27 -13.97 -3.11 -15.14
C ASP A 27 -12.97 -3.61 -14.09
N ASP A 28 -13.47 -3.99 -12.90
CA ASP A 28 -12.72 -4.53 -11.77
C ASP A 28 -11.66 -3.55 -11.20
N VAL A 29 -11.98 -2.26 -11.22
CA VAL A 29 -11.12 -1.19 -10.69
C VAL A 29 -11.77 -0.54 -9.47
N CYS A 30 -11.01 -0.45 -8.38
CA CYS A 30 -11.36 0.34 -7.21
C CYS A 30 -10.51 1.63 -7.19
N ARG A 31 -11.15 2.80 -7.24
CA ARG A 31 -10.47 4.11 -7.27
C ARG A 31 -10.36 4.71 -5.87
N ILE A 32 -9.15 4.73 -5.31
CA ILE A 32 -8.87 5.21 -3.95
C ILE A 32 -7.94 6.42 -4.04
N GLY A 33 -8.45 7.61 -3.67
CA GLY A 33 -7.75 8.86 -3.98
C GLY A 33 -7.51 8.97 -5.49
N GLY A 34 -6.29 9.32 -5.89
CA GLY A 34 -5.86 9.37 -7.29
C GLY A 34 -5.32 8.04 -7.84
N VAL A 35 -5.34 6.96 -7.06
CA VAL A 35 -4.76 5.64 -7.39
C VAL A 35 -5.84 4.62 -7.75
N ARG A 36 -5.54 3.79 -8.75
CA ARG A 36 -6.37 2.64 -9.14
C ARG A 36 -5.87 1.38 -8.45
N ILE A 37 -6.77 0.59 -7.86
CA ILE A 37 -6.51 -0.80 -7.53
C ILE A 37 -7.21 -1.65 -8.58
N ARG A 38 -6.45 -2.34 -9.44
CA ARG A 38 -7.00 -3.27 -10.43
C ARG A 38 -7.03 -4.67 -9.85
N LEU A 39 -8.21 -5.27 -9.81
CA LEU A 39 -8.46 -6.60 -9.28
C LEU A 39 -8.35 -7.60 -10.44
N VAL A 40 -7.26 -8.35 -10.47
CA VAL A 40 -6.89 -9.18 -11.64
C VAL A 40 -7.27 -10.65 -11.47
N GLY A 41 -7.94 -11.03 -10.38
CA GLY A 41 -8.35 -12.41 -10.13
C GLY A 41 -7.23 -13.33 -9.63
N ARG A 42 -7.63 -14.49 -9.08
CA ARG A 42 -6.75 -15.48 -8.43
C ARG A 42 -5.93 -16.30 -9.41
N ASP A 43 -6.39 -16.40 -10.66
CA ASP A 43 -5.66 -17.01 -11.77
C ASP A 43 -4.34 -16.29 -12.08
N ARG A 44 -4.22 -15.03 -11.64
CA ARG A 44 -3.03 -14.20 -11.83
C ARG A 44 -2.09 -14.16 -10.62
N GLY A 45 -2.40 -14.90 -9.55
CA GLY A 45 -1.53 -15.05 -8.37
C GLY A 45 -2.24 -14.76 -7.04
N THR A 46 -1.50 -14.21 -6.07
CA THR A 46 -2.02 -13.82 -4.76
C THR A 46 -1.32 -12.55 -4.27
N GLY A 47 -2.03 -11.71 -3.52
CA GLY A 47 -1.51 -10.45 -3.01
C GLY A 47 -1.38 -9.38 -4.10
N ILE A 48 -0.43 -8.46 -3.88
CA ILE A 48 -0.08 -7.43 -4.86
C ILE A 48 0.91 -8.02 -5.86
N VAL A 49 0.53 -8.07 -7.13
CA VAL A 49 1.31 -8.74 -8.19
C VAL A 49 2.09 -7.77 -9.08
N GLY A 50 1.93 -6.47 -8.84
CA GLY A 50 2.69 -5.43 -9.53
C GLY A 50 2.00 -4.08 -9.44
N TRP A 51 2.58 -3.10 -10.11
CA TRP A 51 2.05 -1.74 -10.18
C TRP A 51 2.45 -1.04 -11.49
N SER A 52 1.84 0.11 -11.72
CA SER A 52 2.25 1.05 -12.75
C SER A 52 2.57 2.40 -12.11
N LEU A 53 3.68 3.01 -12.54
CA LEU A 53 4.20 4.25 -12.00
C LEU A 53 4.29 5.32 -13.10
N ARG A 54 3.99 6.56 -12.74
CA ARG A 54 4.18 7.73 -13.61
C ARG A 54 5.53 8.38 -13.37
N GLY A 55 6.02 9.13 -14.35
CA GLY A 55 7.22 9.96 -14.19
C GLY A 55 8.53 9.17 -14.08
N LEU A 56 8.54 7.90 -14.49
CA LEU A 56 9.74 7.10 -14.60
C LEU A 56 10.68 7.64 -15.69
N PRO A 57 12.01 7.53 -15.53
CA PRO A 57 12.97 8.03 -16.52
C PRO A 57 13.03 7.20 -17.82
N GLY A 58 12.31 6.07 -17.89
CA GLY A 58 12.23 5.20 -19.06
C GLY A 58 11.24 4.05 -18.82
N PRO A 59 11.03 3.17 -19.82
CA PRO A 59 10.23 1.96 -19.63
C PRO A 59 10.95 1.06 -18.61
N SER A 60 10.36 0.91 -17.42
CA SER A 60 10.76 -0.11 -16.46
C SER A 60 9.77 -1.26 -16.54
N ALA A 61 10.29 -2.50 -16.59
CA ALA A 61 9.52 -3.74 -16.50
C ALA A 61 9.65 -4.39 -15.10
N ASP A 62 10.68 -4.02 -14.34
CA ASP A 62 11.03 -4.60 -13.06
C ASP A 62 11.69 -3.56 -12.15
N LEU A 63 11.31 -3.57 -10.88
CA LEU A 63 11.98 -2.80 -9.83
C LEU A 63 12.30 -3.73 -8.66
N ASP A 64 13.50 -4.32 -8.71
CA ASP A 64 14.01 -5.26 -7.69
C ASP A 64 13.11 -6.49 -7.50
N GLY A 65 12.61 -7.06 -8.60
CA GLY A 65 11.70 -8.20 -8.62
C GLY A 65 10.22 -7.82 -8.58
N ILE A 66 9.89 -6.52 -8.54
CA ILE A 66 8.51 -6.03 -8.59
C ILE A 66 8.15 -5.69 -10.03
N ALA A 67 7.18 -6.42 -10.58
CA ALA A 67 6.60 -6.13 -11.89
C ALA A 67 6.10 -4.67 -11.93
N THR A 68 6.79 -3.85 -12.71
CA THR A 68 6.58 -2.41 -12.79
C THR A 68 6.30 -2.04 -14.23
N ASN A 69 5.36 -1.13 -14.47
CA ASN A 69 5.13 -0.55 -15.80
C ASN A 69 5.19 0.98 -15.71
N ALA A 70 5.62 1.64 -16.78
CA ALA A 70 5.42 3.08 -16.92
C ALA A 70 3.95 3.37 -17.26
N SER A 71 3.42 4.50 -16.76
CA SER A 71 2.08 4.98 -17.07
C SER A 71 2.06 6.49 -17.29
N GLU A 72 1.28 6.91 -18.29
CA GLU A 72 0.96 8.31 -18.59
C GLU A 72 -0.53 8.62 -18.30
N ALA A 73 -1.28 7.66 -17.73
CA ALA A 73 -2.69 7.84 -17.45
C ALA A 73 -2.89 8.97 -16.42
N ALA A 74 -3.90 9.82 -16.60
CA ALA A 74 -4.23 10.81 -15.58
C ALA A 74 -4.64 10.15 -14.24
N GLY A 75 -4.47 10.91 -13.15
CA GLY A 75 -4.95 10.51 -11.83
C GLY A 75 -6.43 10.10 -11.87
N ALA A 76 -6.79 9.07 -11.11
CA ALA A 76 -8.19 8.66 -11.04
C ALA A 76 -9.02 9.74 -10.33
N VAL A 77 -10.29 9.85 -10.72
CA VAL A 77 -11.27 10.56 -9.89
C VAL A 77 -11.60 9.66 -8.70
N PRO A 78 -11.50 10.13 -7.44
CA PRO A 78 -11.78 9.28 -6.28
C PRO A 78 -13.22 8.73 -6.27
N ALA A 79 -13.39 7.48 -5.82
CA ALA A 79 -14.71 6.91 -5.53
C ALA A 79 -15.11 7.13 -4.06
N ARG A 80 -16.37 6.87 -3.73
CA ARG A 80 -16.87 6.86 -2.35
C ARG A 80 -17.06 5.42 -1.91
N HIS A 81 -16.41 5.01 -0.83
CA HIS A 81 -16.48 3.64 -0.32
C HIS A 81 -17.35 3.58 0.94
N ALA A 82 -18.14 2.51 1.07
CA ALA A 82 -19.01 2.29 2.24
C ALA A 82 -18.21 2.09 3.54
N ASN A 83 -16.98 1.58 3.41
CA ASN A 83 -16.05 1.42 4.53
C ASN A 83 -15.32 2.72 4.95
N GLY A 84 -15.63 3.86 4.33
CA GLY A 84 -15.08 5.16 4.72
C GLY A 84 -13.65 5.46 4.26
N VAL A 85 -13.03 4.58 3.48
CA VAL A 85 -11.71 4.83 2.86
C VAL A 85 -11.76 6.07 1.96
N THR A 86 -10.68 6.86 1.97
CA THR A 86 -10.56 8.08 1.16
C THR A 86 -9.25 8.17 0.37
N ALA A 87 -8.17 7.58 0.87
CA ALA A 87 -6.85 7.61 0.23
C ALA A 87 -5.99 6.40 0.64
N ILE A 88 -4.91 6.16 -0.10
CA ILE A 88 -3.84 5.24 0.32
C ILE A 88 -2.84 6.02 1.16
N ASP A 89 -2.63 5.61 2.41
CA ASP A 89 -1.59 6.18 3.26
C ASP A 89 -0.21 5.68 2.83
N HIS A 90 -0.06 4.35 2.81
CA HIS A 90 1.18 3.72 2.41
C HIS A 90 0.98 2.31 1.84
N VAL A 91 1.96 1.91 1.03
CA VAL A 91 2.14 0.54 0.55
C VAL A 91 3.44 0.01 1.15
N VAL A 92 3.40 -1.18 1.73
CA VAL A 92 4.56 -1.85 2.31
C VAL A 92 5.27 -2.68 1.25
N LEU A 93 6.57 -2.49 1.11
CA LEU A 93 7.48 -3.29 0.30
C LEU A 93 8.41 -4.06 1.23
N MET A 94 8.35 -5.39 1.16
CA MET A 94 9.23 -6.27 1.92
C MET A 94 10.47 -6.57 1.08
N SER A 95 11.63 -6.21 1.62
CA SER A 95 12.93 -6.36 0.96
C SER A 95 13.80 -7.41 1.68
N PRO A 96 14.36 -8.39 0.95
CA PRO A 96 15.38 -9.28 1.49
C PRO A 96 16.78 -8.65 1.50
N ASP A 97 17.00 -7.54 0.79
CA ASP A 97 18.26 -6.80 0.72
C ASP A 97 17.97 -5.30 0.56
N LEU A 98 17.96 -4.58 1.69
CA LEU A 98 17.62 -3.15 1.71
C LEU A 98 18.53 -2.31 0.81
N LYS A 99 19.82 -2.62 0.75
CA LYS A 99 20.78 -1.84 -0.04
C LYS A 99 20.46 -1.98 -1.53
N ARG A 100 20.17 -3.20 -1.99
CA ARG A 100 19.79 -3.47 -3.37
C ARG A 100 18.46 -2.80 -3.73
N THR A 101 17.45 -2.90 -2.88
CA THR A 101 16.15 -2.26 -3.10
C THR A 101 16.27 -0.73 -3.16
N VAL A 102 17.00 -0.12 -2.23
CA VAL A 102 17.21 1.34 -2.21
C VAL A 102 17.96 1.79 -3.46
N ALA A 103 18.97 1.03 -3.90
CA ALA A 103 19.69 1.34 -5.14
C ALA A 103 18.78 1.25 -6.38
N ALA A 104 17.91 0.25 -6.47
CA ALA A 104 16.93 0.11 -7.54
C ALA A 104 15.92 1.28 -7.56
N LEU A 105 15.44 1.70 -6.38
CA LEU A 105 14.56 2.87 -6.24
C LEU A 105 15.28 4.16 -6.64
N ALA A 106 16.55 4.33 -6.25
CA ALA A 106 17.37 5.48 -6.64
C ALA A 106 17.57 5.57 -8.15
N ALA A 107 17.74 4.43 -8.83
CA ALA A 107 17.89 4.37 -10.29
C ALA A 107 16.65 4.89 -11.05
N VAL A 108 15.47 4.88 -10.43
CA VAL A 108 14.24 5.46 -10.98
C VAL A 108 13.92 6.85 -10.41
N GLY A 109 14.86 7.48 -9.69
CA GLY A 109 14.73 8.84 -9.18
C GLY A 109 14.01 8.96 -7.83
N LEU A 110 13.84 7.86 -7.08
CA LEU A 110 13.28 7.89 -5.73
C LEU A 110 14.39 7.99 -4.68
N ALA A 111 14.25 8.94 -3.76
CA ALA A 111 15.17 9.13 -2.65
C ALA A 111 14.47 8.88 -1.30
N PRO A 112 15.17 8.23 -0.33
CA PRO A 112 14.65 8.07 1.03
C PRO A 112 14.33 9.44 1.66
N ARG A 113 13.22 9.49 2.40
CA ARG A 113 12.79 10.68 3.16
C ARG A 113 13.01 10.54 4.65
N ARG A 114 12.94 9.30 5.15
CA ARG A 114 13.11 8.97 6.55
C ARG A 114 13.53 7.51 6.67
N GLU A 115 14.35 7.23 7.67
CA GLU A 115 14.67 5.87 8.10
C GLU A 115 14.37 5.72 9.58
N ARG A 116 14.00 4.51 10.00
CA ARG A 116 13.82 4.18 11.40
C ARG A 116 14.07 2.69 11.62
N ASP A 117 14.81 2.38 12.68
CA ASP A 117 14.91 1.03 13.21
C ASP A 117 13.75 0.73 14.16
N ALA A 118 13.20 -0.46 14.06
CA ALA A 118 12.13 -0.97 14.90
C ALA A 118 12.42 -2.42 15.28
N ASP A 119 11.79 -2.87 16.36
CA ASP A 119 11.92 -4.24 16.84
C ASP A 119 10.54 -4.88 17.09
N PRO A 120 9.76 -5.14 16.02
CA PRO A 120 8.47 -5.79 16.15
C PRO A 120 8.67 -7.26 16.52
N GLY A 121 8.46 -7.58 17.81
CA GLY A 121 8.48 -8.96 18.30
C GLY A 121 9.88 -9.57 18.41
N GLY A 122 10.90 -8.77 18.73
CA GLY A 122 12.27 -9.24 18.98
C GLY A 122 13.09 -9.52 17.71
N ARG A 123 12.68 -8.96 16.57
CA ARG A 123 13.41 -9.02 15.30
C ARG A 123 13.73 -7.60 14.82
N PRO A 124 15.01 -7.21 14.78
CA PRO A 124 15.41 -5.92 14.21
C PRO A 124 14.96 -5.78 12.76
N VAL A 125 14.21 -4.72 12.48
CA VAL A 125 13.82 -4.31 11.13
C VAL A 125 14.16 -2.83 10.93
N ARG A 126 14.50 -2.48 9.70
CA ARG A 126 14.61 -1.09 9.27
C ARG A 126 13.49 -0.76 8.31
N GLN A 127 12.85 0.37 8.58
CA GLN A 127 11.79 0.96 7.76
C GLN A 127 12.37 2.19 7.06
N ILE A 128 12.33 2.19 5.73
CA ILE A 128 12.82 3.29 4.87
C ILE A 128 11.63 3.83 4.09
N PHE A 129 11.34 5.11 4.25
CA PHE A 129 10.14 5.74 3.69
C PHE A 129 10.47 6.57 2.45
N PHE A 130 9.73 6.33 1.37
CA PHE A 130 9.80 7.09 0.12
C PHE A 130 8.45 7.76 -0.16
N ARG A 131 8.47 8.84 -0.96
CA ARG A 131 7.26 9.56 -1.37
C ARG A 131 7.00 9.37 -2.86
N LEU A 132 5.87 8.76 -3.21
CA LEU A 132 5.43 8.53 -4.60
C LEU A 132 4.15 9.34 -4.87
N GLY A 133 4.26 10.67 -4.83
CA GLY A 133 3.10 11.57 -4.89
C GLY A 133 2.33 11.57 -3.58
N GLU A 134 1.05 11.16 -3.62
CA GLU A 134 0.21 11.07 -2.42
C GLU A 134 0.43 9.80 -1.59
N VAL A 135 1.11 8.78 -2.16
CA VAL A 135 1.37 7.48 -1.51
C VAL A 135 2.76 7.45 -0.87
N ILE A 136 2.87 6.91 0.34
CA ILE A 136 4.15 6.57 0.95
C ILE A 136 4.50 5.12 0.56
N LEU A 137 5.72 4.90 0.09
CA LEU A 137 6.27 3.54 -0.01
C LEU A 137 7.11 3.28 1.24
N GLU A 138 6.70 2.30 2.03
CA GLU A 138 7.43 1.86 3.22
C GLU A 138 8.20 0.60 2.89
N VAL A 139 9.52 0.73 2.73
CA VAL A 139 10.43 -0.39 2.51
C VAL A 139 10.87 -0.96 3.84
N VAL A 140 10.64 -2.26 4.05
CA VAL A 140 10.91 -2.97 5.30
C VAL A 140 11.85 -4.15 5.03
N GLY A 141 12.92 -4.25 5.82
CA GLY A 141 13.88 -5.35 5.71
C GLY A 141 14.77 -5.45 6.95
N SER A 142 15.64 -6.46 6.99
CA SER A 142 16.63 -6.58 8.06
C SER A 142 17.74 -5.54 7.88
N PRO A 143 18.13 -4.79 8.94
CA PRO A 143 19.29 -3.90 8.87
C PRO A 143 20.62 -4.66 8.92
N GLU A 144 20.61 -5.92 9.35
CA GLU A 144 21.81 -6.71 9.66
C GLU A 144 22.12 -7.77 8.60
N THR A 145 21.10 -8.24 7.87
CA THR A 145 21.24 -9.36 6.95
C THR A 145 20.68 -9.03 5.57
N ALA A 146 21.42 -9.45 4.55
CA ALA A 146 20.95 -9.49 3.17
C ALA A 146 20.70 -10.95 2.77
N ARG A 147 19.65 -11.18 2.00
CA ARG A 147 19.27 -12.50 1.47
C ARG A 147 18.99 -12.40 -0.03
N GLU A 148 19.12 -13.53 -0.71
CA GLU A 148 18.70 -13.67 -2.10
C GLU A 148 17.17 -13.68 -2.23
N GLY A 149 16.69 -13.43 -3.45
CA GLY A 149 15.27 -13.41 -3.82
C GLY A 149 14.73 -12.01 -4.07
N PRO A 150 13.54 -11.89 -4.69
CA PRO A 150 12.95 -10.62 -5.08
C PRO A 150 12.34 -9.86 -3.89
N SER A 151 12.29 -8.54 -4.01
CA SER A 151 11.40 -7.72 -3.18
C SER A 151 9.95 -7.93 -3.59
N ARG A 152 9.02 -7.69 -2.67
CA ARG A 152 7.58 -7.82 -2.94
C ARG A 152 6.77 -6.73 -2.26
N LEU A 153 5.77 -6.23 -2.96
CA LEU A 153 4.70 -5.45 -2.36
C LEU A 153 3.85 -6.38 -1.49
N TRP A 154 3.59 -5.98 -0.26
CA TRP A 154 3.02 -6.87 0.76
C TRP A 154 1.63 -6.43 1.21
N GLY A 155 1.49 -5.21 1.72
CA GLY A 155 0.26 -4.75 2.36
C GLY A 155 -0.04 -3.28 2.05
N ILE A 156 -1.28 -2.88 2.28
CA ILE A 156 -1.76 -1.52 2.03
C ILE A 156 -2.46 -1.00 3.27
N THR A 157 -2.14 0.24 3.63
CA THR A 157 -2.84 0.98 4.67
C THR A 157 -3.61 2.12 4.05
N TYR A 158 -4.89 2.24 4.40
CA TYR A 158 -5.80 3.24 3.86
C TYR A 158 -6.11 4.31 4.90
N VAL A 159 -6.16 5.56 4.45
CA VAL A 159 -6.76 6.65 5.21
C VAL A 159 -8.27 6.50 5.16
N VAL A 160 -8.92 6.62 6.32
CA VAL A 160 -10.38 6.63 6.44
C VAL A 160 -10.87 7.95 7.00
N ALA A 161 -12.06 8.39 6.60
CA ALA A 161 -12.63 9.67 7.05
C ALA A 161 -12.89 9.68 8.57
N ASP A 162 -13.39 8.56 9.09
CA ASP A 162 -13.66 8.35 10.51
C ASP A 162 -13.29 6.91 10.88
N ILE A 163 -12.30 6.76 11.75
CA ILE A 163 -11.76 5.45 12.15
C ILE A 163 -12.72 4.68 13.06
N ASP A 164 -13.54 5.36 13.87
CA ASP A 164 -14.49 4.72 14.77
C ASP A 164 -15.71 4.24 13.98
N ALA A 165 -16.20 5.06 13.05
CA ALA A 165 -17.25 4.64 12.11
C ALA A 165 -16.79 3.46 11.24
N THR A 166 -15.53 3.48 10.77
CA THR A 166 -14.95 2.37 10.01
C THR A 166 -14.84 1.10 10.84
N ALA A 167 -14.36 1.19 12.08
CA ALA A 167 -14.28 0.03 12.98
C ALA A 167 -15.67 -0.54 13.28
N SER A 168 -16.67 0.33 13.49
CA SER A 168 -18.06 -0.08 13.67
C SER A 168 -18.62 -0.77 12.43
N PHE A 169 -18.34 -0.27 11.22
CA PHE A 169 -18.74 -0.90 9.96
C PHE A 169 -18.20 -2.33 9.82
N PHE A 170 -16.93 -2.55 10.18
CA PHE A 170 -16.32 -3.88 10.08
C PHE A 170 -16.69 -4.81 11.24
N GLY A 171 -17.03 -4.28 12.41
CA GLY A 171 -17.31 -5.05 13.62
C GLY A 171 -16.10 -5.87 14.05
N ASP A 172 -16.32 -7.15 14.37
CA ASP A 172 -15.29 -8.06 14.86
C ASP A 172 -14.17 -8.41 13.85
N ARG A 173 -14.35 -7.97 12.59
CA ARG A 173 -13.37 -8.14 11.51
C ARG A 173 -12.21 -7.15 11.59
N THR A 174 -12.17 -6.27 12.59
CA THR A 174 -10.98 -5.46 12.88
C THR A 174 -10.38 -5.78 14.23
N ALA A 175 -9.07 -5.52 14.38
CA ALA A 175 -8.47 -5.40 15.70
C ALA A 175 -9.05 -4.17 16.45
N PRO A 176 -8.90 -4.08 17.79
CA PRO A 176 -9.24 -2.87 18.51
C PRO A 176 -8.49 -1.66 17.94
N VAL A 177 -9.20 -0.53 17.78
CA VAL A 177 -8.58 0.75 17.40
C VAL A 177 -7.58 1.14 18.48
N LYS A 178 -6.38 1.53 18.08
CA LYS A 178 -5.30 1.96 18.98
C LYS A 178 -4.58 3.18 18.45
N ALA A 179 -3.80 3.83 19.31
CA ALA A 179 -2.88 4.88 18.86
C ALA A 179 -1.92 4.32 17.79
N ALA A 180 -1.78 5.06 16.69
CA ALA A 180 -0.77 4.79 15.69
C ALA A 180 0.59 5.29 16.19
N VAL A 181 1.67 4.83 15.56
CA VAL A 181 3.01 5.32 15.90
C VAL A 181 3.19 6.79 15.48
N GLN A 182 2.44 7.23 14.46
CA GLN A 182 2.31 8.63 14.10
C GLN A 182 1.46 9.34 15.17
N SER A 183 2.06 10.34 15.84
CA SER A 183 1.38 11.13 16.88
C SER A 183 0.03 11.67 16.40
N GLY A 184 -0.98 11.60 17.26
CA GLY A 184 -2.34 12.07 16.98
C GLY A 184 -3.18 11.17 16.07
N ARG A 185 -2.60 10.15 15.41
CA ARG A 185 -3.35 9.23 14.56
C ARG A 185 -3.76 7.96 15.30
N ARG A 186 -4.82 7.33 14.82
CA ARG A 186 -5.34 6.05 15.31
C ARG A 186 -5.38 5.04 14.16
N ILE A 187 -5.14 3.78 14.47
CA ILE A 187 -5.05 2.69 13.48
C ILE A 187 -5.81 1.46 13.95
N THR A 188 -6.37 0.72 13.00
CA THR A 188 -6.81 -0.66 13.19
C THR A 188 -6.34 -1.55 12.03
N THR A 189 -6.14 -2.83 12.31
CA THR A 189 -5.82 -3.84 11.29
C THR A 189 -7.08 -4.63 10.95
N LEU A 190 -7.37 -4.76 9.66
CA LEU A 190 -8.47 -5.57 9.16
C LEU A 190 -8.07 -7.04 9.11
N ARG A 191 -8.95 -7.92 9.59
CA ARG A 191 -8.90 -9.37 9.36
C ARG A 191 -9.31 -9.66 7.92
N HIS A 192 -8.52 -9.17 6.98
CA HIS A 192 -8.81 -9.11 5.54
C HIS A 192 -9.17 -10.47 4.94
N ARG A 193 -8.61 -11.55 5.48
CA ARG A 193 -8.88 -12.93 5.02
C ARG A 193 -10.33 -13.36 5.27
N ASP A 194 -10.97 -12.85 6.33
CA ASP A 194 -12.37 -13.15 6.64
C ASP A 194 -13.33 -12.55 5.60
N LEU A 195 -12.84 -11.61 4.78
CA LEU A 195 -13.56 -10.98 3.66
C LEU A 195 -13.15 -11.58 2.30
N GLY A 196 -12.17 -12.49 2.28
CA GLY A 196 -11.62 -13.08 1.06
C GLY A 196 -10.54 -12.25 0.37
N MET A 197 -10.07 -11.16 0.97
CA MET A 197 -8.97 -10.34 0.45
C MET A 197 -7.62 -11.00 0.79
N SER A 198 -6.68 -11.03 -0.16
CA SER A 198 -5.33 -11.56 0.11
C SER A 198 -4.36 -10.54 0.68
N VAL A 199 -4.59 -9.26 0.44
CA VAL A 199 -3.68 -8.18 0.83
C VAL A 199 -3.90 -7.81 2.30
N PRO A 200 -2.88 -7.96 3.17
CA PRO A 200 -2.86 -7.37 4.49
C PRO A 200 -3.26 -5.91 4.46
N THR A 201 -4.30 -5.58 5.24
CA THR A 201 -4.98 -4.29 5.17
C THR A 201 -5.07 -3.66 6.55
N ALA A 202 -4.75 -2.37 6.64
CA ALA A 202 -4.99 -1.55 7.82
C ALA A 202 -5.72 -0.27 7.45
N MET A 203 -6.44 0.29 8.44
CA MET A 203 -7.15 1.56 8.33
C MET A 203 -6.56 2.53 9.33
N ILE A 204 -6.27 3.75 8.91
CA ILE A 204 -5.66 4.78 9.75
C ILE A 204 -6.46 6.08 9.64
N SER A 205 -6.64 6.79 10.75
CA SER A 205 -7.29 8.09 10.77
C SER A 205 -6.54 9.11 9.90
N PRO A 206 -7.16 10.22 9.47
CA PRO A 206 -6.47 11.27 8.74
C PRO A 206 -5.31 11.86 9.56
N LEU A 207 -4.40 12.56 8.88
CA LEU A 207 -3.47 13.45 9.58
C LEU A 207 -4.31 14.53 10.29
N ILE A 208 -4.01 14.78 11.56
CA ILE A 208 -4.49 15.99 12.21
C ILE A 208 -3.67 17.12 11.58
N LEU A 209 -4.30 17.90 10.70
CA LEU A 209 -3.75 19.20 10.35
C LEU A 209 -3.95 20.08 11.57
N GLU A 210 -2.87 20.56 12.16
CA GLU A 210 -2.98 21.66 13.13
C GLU A 210 -3.61 22.84 12.37
N SER A 211 -4.80 23.23 12.82
CA SER A 211 -5.58 24.36 12.30
C SER A 211 -4.95 25.69 12.67
#